data_AF-A0A2N7HMB3-F1
#
_entry.id   AF-A0A2N7HMB3-F1
#
_cell.length_a   1.000
_cell.length_b   1.000
_cell.length_c   1.000
_cell.angle_alpha   90.00
_cell.angle_beta   90.00
_cell.angle_gamma   90.00
#
_symmetry.space_group_name_H-M   'P 1'
#
loop_
_entity.id
_entity.type
_entity.pdbx_description
1 polymer ?
#
loop_
_entity_poly.entity_id
_entity_poly.type
_entity_poly.pdbx_seq_one_letter_code
_entity_poly.pdbx_strand_id
1 'polypeptide(L)'
;LNQADVGNFLKFVLEAMGTRLSGEISEEQQEKLSNNPYTFKPSEDKMAVFHSQVRAELDLATSQYYEHAQHYFTGELGWDNWQTVGLQGITDMCARLGSQQNGVAIRKAFKKLPSEPLYATLGALEHTQINDKLAQRLQEMAENEINSDEPDLFLLSALVRALSGAEPSITNAVINQVLASPRLSHQEVLIGLAGRSWHALQDPAIAKQFLLRLAQTGNQNLFNQLFADLVMIPALRMVFLPLLNSNPSPELANALIELQQATKSQ
;
A
#
# COMPACT_ATOMS: atom_id res chain seq x y z
N LEU A 1 -26.57 5.07 3.58
CA LEU A 1 -26.27 4.69 4.99
C LEU A 1 -27.54 4.85 5.80
N ASN A 2 -28.11 3.76 6.31
CA ASN A 2 -29.35 3.80 7.10
C ASN A 2 -29.11 4.57 8.41
N GLN A 3 -29.96 5.56 8.72
CA GLN A 3 -29.87 6.35 9.96
C GLN A 3 -29.93 5.48 11.23
N ALA A 4 -30.57 4.31 11.15
CA ALA A 4 -30.63 3.34 12.24
C ALA A 4 -29.26 2.73 12.58
N ASP A 5 -28.43 2.46 11.58
CA ASP A 5 -27.11 1.84 11.77
C ASP A 5 -26.12 2.86 12.37
N VAL A 6 -26.22 4.12 11.96
CA VAL A 6 -25.45 5.24 12.54
C VAL A 6 -25.85 5.47 14.00
N GLY A 7 -27.15 5.45 14.32
CA GLY A 7 -27.64 5.59 15.69
C GLY A 7 -27.18 4.44 16.61
N ASN A 8 -27.20 3.21 16.09
CA ASN A 8 -26.69 2.04 16.82
C ASN A 8 -25.19 2.12 17.04
N PHE A 9 -24.40 2.47 16.01
CA PHE A 9 -22.96 2.68 16.14
C PHE A 9 -22.62 3.75 17.19
N LEU A 10 -23.27 4.92 17.14
CA LEU A 10 -23.06 5.99 18.13
C LEU A 10 -23.40 5.54 19.55
N LYS A 11 -24.48 4.77 19.72
CA LYS A 11 -24.84 4.20 21.02
C LYS A 11 -23.76 3.26 21.54
N PHE A 12 -23.23 2.37 20.70
CA PHE A 12 -22.13 1.47 21.07
C PHE A 12 -20.84 2.21 21.41
N VAL A 13 -20.48 3.25 20.64
CA VAL A 13 -19.30 4.08 20.91
C VAL A 13 -19.45 4.84 22.23
N LEU A 14 -20.63 5.40 22.51
CA LEU A 14 -20.91 6.10 23.78
C LEU A 14 -20.90 5.14 24.99
N GLU A 15 -21.47 3.94 24.83
CA GLU A 15 -21.46 2.90 25.88
C GLU A 15 -20.04 2.41 26.17
N ALA A 16 -19.21 2.31 25.14
CA ALA A 16 -17.87 1.78 25.26
C ALA A 16 -16.79 2.78 25.68
N MET A 17 -16.86 4.03 25.19
CA MET A 17 -15.96 5.11 25.62
C MET A 17 -16.31 5.62 27.03
N GLY A 18 -17.50 5.25 27.54
CA GLY A 18 -18.02 5.71 28.81
C GLY A 18 -18.27 7.23 28.82
N THR A 19 -18.95 7.72 29.86
CA THR A 19 -19.18 9.16 30.07
C THR A 19 -17.91 9.92 30.49
N ARG A 20 -16.75 9.25 30.54
CA ARG A 20 -15.45 9.83 30.90
C ARG A 20 -14.36 9.31 29.97
N LEU A 21 -14.07 10.09 28.93
CA LEU A 21 -12.93 9.94 28.00
C LEU A 21 -11.54 9.83 28.67
N SER A 22 -11.44 10.00 29.99
CA SER A 22 -10.19 10.11 30.75
C SER A 22 -9.95 8.96 31.74
N GLY A 23 -10.76 7.90 31.70
CA GLY A 23 -10.54 6.71 32.53
C GLY A 23 -9.76 5.63 31.78
N GLU A 24 -8.93 4.85 32.49
CA GLU A 24 -8.37 3.61 31.96
C GLU A 24 -9.52 2.64 31.62
N ILE A 25 -9.54 2.14 30.39
CA ILE A 25 -10.53 1.18 29.91
C ILE A 25 -10.22 -0.16 30.61
N SER A 26 -11.21 -0.75 31.31
CA SER A 26 -11.02 -2.07 31.92
C SER A 26 -10.92 -3.17 30.85
N GLU A 27 -10.28 -4.30 31.16
CA GLU A 27 -10.23 -5.46 30.25
C GLU A 27 -11.64 -5.91 29.83
N GLU A 28 -12.62 -5.85 30.73
CA GLU A 28 -14.03 -6.16 30.47
C GLU A 28 -14.68 -5.19 29.47
N GLN A 29 -14.32 -3.90 29.51
CA GLN A 29 -14.78 -2.90 28.53
C GLN A 29 -14.08 -3.09 27.18
N GLN A 30 -12.79 -3.44 27.19
CA GLN A 30 -12.01 -3.75 25.99
C GLN A 30 -12.54 -4.99 25.26
N GLU A 31 -12.96 -6.02 25.99
CA GLU A 31 -13.59 -7.22 25.41
C GLU A 31 -14.98 -6.92 24.83
N LYS A 32 -15.81 -6.13 25.52
CA LYS A 32 -17.11 -5.68 24.98
C LYS A 32 -16.96 -4.83 23.73
N LEU A 33 -15.94 -3.99 23.69
CA LEU A 33 -15.53 -3.24 22.50
C LEU A 33 -15.11 -4.18 21.37
N SER A 34 -14.26 -5.16 21.67
CA SER A 34 -13.72 -6.07 20.66
C SER A 34 -14.79 -6.99 20.05
N ASN A 35 -15.83 -7.31 20.83
CA ASN A 35 -16.96 -8.15 20.40
C ASN A 35 -18.10 -7.37 19.72
N ASN A 36 -17.98 -6.06 19.54
CA ASN A 36 -19.01 -5.28 18.86
C ASN A 36 -19.00 -5.60 17.34
N PRO A 37 -20.16 -5.86 16.71
CA PRO A 37 -20.27 -6.21 15.28
C PRO A 37 -19.78 -5.11 14.32
N TYR A 38 -19.57 -3.89 14.80
CA TYR A 38 -19.00 -2.76 14.05
C TYR A 38 -17.50 -2.57 14.31
N THR A 39 -16.86 -3.48 15.03
CA THR A 39 -15.44 -3.38 15.40
C THR A 39 -14.61 -4.12 14.38
N PHE A 40 -13.97 -3.34 13.51
CA PHE A 40 -12.95 -3.86 12.62
C PHE A 40 -11.61 -3.83 13.36
N LYS A 41 -11.03 -5.00 13.62
CA LYS A 41 -9.63 -5.10 14.08
C LYS A 41 -8.73 -5.23 12.84
N PRO A 42 -7.89 -4.24 12.53
CA PRO A 42 -6.93 -4.37 11.45
C PRO A 42 -5.95 -5.53 11.72
N SER A 43 -5.34 -6.04 10.66
CA SER A 43 -4.24 -7.00 10.77
C SER A 43 -3.04 -6.39 11.52
N GLU A 44 -2.19 -7.25 12.08
CA GLU A 44 -1.08 -6.82 12.95
C GLU A 44 -0.09 -5.88 12.23
N ASP A 45 0.17 -6.12 10.95
CA ASP A 45 0.96 -5.26 10.08
C ASP A 45 0.38 -3.85 9.95
N LYS A 46 -0.93 -3.74 9.71
CA LYS A 46 -1.63 -2.45 9.61
C LYS A 46 -1.63 -1.70 10.93
N MET A 47 -1.84 -2.41 12.05
CA MET A 47 -1.75 -1.82 13.38
C MET A 47 -0.33 -1.33 13.66
N ALA A 48 0.69 -2.12 13.33
CA ALA A 48 2.08 -1.74 13.58
C ALA A 48 2.49 -0.47 12.83
N VAL A 49 2.18 -0.40 11.52
CA VAL A 49 2.41 0.79 10.71
C VAL A 49 1.64 1.99 11.26
N PHE A 50 0.34 1.82 11.56
CA PHE A 50 -0.49 2.91 12.08
C PHE A 50 0.08 3.47 13.39
N HIS A 51 0.45 2.61 14.34
CA HIS A 51 1.07 3.04 15.59
C HIS A 51 2.39 3.77 15.37
N SER A 52 3.24 3.26 14.49
CA SER A 52 4.52 3.92 14.18
C SER A 52 4.32 5.29 13.56
N GLN A 53 3.39 5.43 12.60
CA GLN A 53 3.08 6.70 11.94
C GLN A 53 2.48 7.71 12.93
N VAL A 54 1.50 7.31 13.75
CA VAL A 54 0.87 8.20 14.74
C VAL A 54 1.89 8.66 15.78
N ARG A 55 2.72 7.75 16.30
CA ARG A 55 3.79 8.12 17.24
C ARG A 55 4.81 9.02 16.55
N ALA A 56 5.05 8.82 15.25
CA ALA A 56 5.93 9.65 14.48
C ALA A 56 5.47 11.08 14.34
N GLU A 57 4.23 11.26 13.90
CA GLU A 57 3.60 12.55 13.66
C GLU A 57 3.37 13.35 14.96
N LEU A 58 3.15 12.67 16.08
CA LEU A 58 2.93 13.28 17.39
C LEU A 58 4.20 13.45 18.23
N ASP A 59 5.39 13.22 17.65
CA ASP A 59 6.69 13.29 18.35
C ASP A 59 6.75 12.44 19.63
N LEU A 60 6.04 11.32 19.67
CA LEU A 60 6.04 10.38 20.80
C LEU A 60 7.25 9.44 20.74
N ALA A 61 7.65 8.92 21.90
CA ALA A 61 8.68 7.89 21.98
C ALA A 61 8.35 6.68 21.10
N THR A 62 9.36 6.07 20.49
CA THR A 62 9.22 4.82 19.72
C THR A 62 8.75 3.66 20.59
N SER A 63 8.42 2.53 19.97
CA SER A 63 8.18 1.29 20.72
C SER A 63 9.48 0.75 21.34
N GLN A 64 9.33 -0.20 22.26
CA GLN A 64 10.44 -0.94 22.86
C GLN A 64 11.25 -1.79 21.85
N TYR A 65 10.71 -2.03 20.66
CA TYR A 65 11.34 -2.86 19.64
C TYR A 65 12.27 -2.08 18.70
N TYR A 66 12.27 -0.74 18.79
CA TYR A 66 12.96 0.14 17.86
C TYR A 66 14.48 -0.05 17.87
N GLU A 67 15.11 -0.05 19.05
CA GLU A 67 16.57 -0.18 19.18
C GLU A 67 17.08 -1.53 18.63
N HIS A 68 16.36 -2.61 18.93
CA HIS A 68 16.69 -3.95 18.39
C HIS A 68 16.59 -3.99 16.86
N ALA A 69 15.57 -3.33 16.29
CA ALA A 69 15.46 -3.20 14.84
C ALA A 69 16.63 -2.38 14.27
N GLN A 70 17.05 -1.29 14.91
CA GLN A 70 18.20 -0.52 14.44
C GLN A 70 19.47 -1.37 14.36
N HIS A 71 19.78 -2.16 15.40
CA HIS A 71 20.93 -3.08 15.39
C HIS A 71 20.81 -4.15 14.30
N TYR A 72 19.60 -4.62 14.00
CA TYR A 72 19.38 -5.52 12.88
C TYR A 72 19.69 -4.87 11.53
N PHE A 73 19.16 -3.67 11.27
CA PHE A 73 19.34 -2.95 10.00
C PHE A 73 20.75 -2.39 9.80
N THR A 74 21.58 -2.31 10.84
CA THR A 74 23.03 -2.06 10.71
C THR A 74 23.84 -3.34 10.46
N GLY A 75 23.21 -4.52 10.58
CA GLY A 75 23.83 -5.83 10.39
C GLY A 75 24.54 -6.37 11.63
N GLU A 76 24.47 -5.68 12.78
CA GLU A 76 25.14 -6.07 14.02
C GLU A 76 24.60 -7.40 14.58
N LEU A 77 23.32 -7.70 14.34
CA LEU A 77 22.69 -8.95 14.76
C LEU A 77 22.90 -10.09 13.75
N GLY A 78 23.39 -9.81 12.54
CA GLY A 78 23.42 -10.75 11.42
C GLY A 78 22.06 -10.87 10.70
N TRP A 79 22.11 -10.98 9.38
CA TRP A 79 20.91 -10.91 8.52
C TRP A 79 19.95 -12.09 8.69
N ASP A 80 20.44 -13.25 9.14
CA ASP A 80 19.62 -14.45 9.32
C ASP A 80 18.84 -14.46 10.64
N ASN A 81 19.16 -13.58 11.60
CA ASN A 81 18.57 -13.55 12.95
C ASN A 81 17.29 -12.68 13.04
N TRP A 82 16.55 -12.58 11.94
CA TRP A 82 15.40 -11.69 11.79
C TRP A 82 14.18 -12.12 12.62
N GLN A 83 14.08 -13.39 13.03
CA GLN A 83 12.93 -13.92 13.79
C GLN A 83 12.78 -13.25 15.17
N THR A 84 13.87 -12.67 15.68
CA THR A 84 13.87 -11.90 16.94
C THR A 84 13.49 -10.43 16.74
N VAL A 85 13.37 -9.97 15.50
CA VAL A 85 13.13 -8.57 15.15
C VAL A 85 11.62 -8.33 15.05
N GLY A 86 11.08 -7.62 16.03
CA GLY A 86 9.66 -7.30 16.07
C GLY A 86 9.23 -6.37 14.93
N LEU A 87 8.10 -6.68 14.29
CA LEU A 87 7.53 -5.89 13.19
C LEU A 87 7.36 -4.40 13.53
N GLN A 88 6.90 -4.10 14.75
CA GLN A 88 6.75 -2.73 15.25
C GLN A 88 8.06 -1.93 15.21
N GLY A 89 9.20 -2.59 15.45
CA GLY A 89 10.52 -1.93 15.37
C GLY A 89 10.88 -1.56 13.93
N ILE A 90 10.58 -2.45 12.98
CA ILE A 90 10.76 -2.20 11.54
C ILE A 90 9.90 -1.01 11.08
N THR A 91 8.63 -1.00 11.49
CA THR A 91 7.69 0.08 11.12
C THR A 91 8.06 1.40 11.81
N ASP A 92 8.58 1.38 13.03
CA ASP A 92 9.08 2.58 13.72
C ASP A 92 10.27 3.20 12.99
N MET A 93 11.21 2.38 12.49
CA MET A 93 12.31 2.87 11.65
C MET A 93 11.80 3.48 10.35
N CYS A 94 10.82 2.83 9.70
CA CYS A 94 10.24 3.30 8.44
C CYS A 94 9.36 4.55 8.61
N ALA A 95 8.74 4.77 9.76
CA ALA A 95 8.01 6.01 10.05
C ALA A 95 8.96 7.18 10.37
N ARG A 96 10.24 6.89 10.69
CA ARG A 96 11.24 7.87 11.11
C ARG A 96 12.49 7.86 10.23
N LEU A 97 12.31 7.83 8.91
CA LEU A 97 13.43 7.73 7.95
C LEU A 97 14.47 8.86 8.09
N GLY A 98 14.03 10.05 8.48
CA GLY A 98 14.89 11.23 8.69
C GLY A 98 15.67 11.22 10.01
N SER A 99 15.32 10.34 10.95
CA SER A 99 15.93 10.27 12.29
C SER A 99 17.06 9.25 12.34
N GLN A 100 18.11 9.54 13.10
CA GLN A 100 19.17 8.59 13.49
C GLN A 100 19.72 7.73 12.34
N GLN A 101 19.79 8.28 11.12
CA GLN A 101 20.25 7.57 9.91
C GLN A 101 19.40 6.35 9.51
N ASN A 102 18.15 6.23 9.96
CA ASN A 102 17.26 5.10 9.66
C ASN A 102 17.14 4.87 8.15
N GLY A 103 16.88 5.92 7.36
CA GLY A 103 16.80 5.79 5.90
C GLY A 103 18.10 5.31 5.25
N VAL A 104 19.27 5.66 5.83
CA VAL A 104 20.57 5.19 5.33
C VAL A 104 20.79 3.72 5.69
N ALA A 105 20.43 3.30 6.90
CA ALA A 105 20.53 1.91 7.35
C ALA A 105 19.65 1.00 6.49
N ILE A 106 18.35 1.33 6.35
CA ILE A 106 17.38 0.59 5.52
C ILE A 106 17.88 0.46 4.08
N ARG A 107 18.33 1.56 3.46
CA ARG A 107 18.85 1.55 2.09
C ARG A 107 20.03 0.58 1.91
N LYS A 108 20.94 0.52 2.89
CA LYS A 108 22.09 -0.39 2.87
C LYS A 108 21.67 -1.84 3.07
N ALA A 109 20.69 -2.08 3.95
CA ALA A 109 20.20 -3.40 4.30
C ALA A 109 19.49 -4.12 3.16
N PHE A 110 18.80 -3.43 2.24
CA PHE A 110 17.97 -4.06 1.21
C PHE A 110 18.63 -5.17 0.40
N LYS A 111 19.94 -5.10 0.12
CA LYS A 111 20.66 -6.14 -0.63
C LYS A 111 20.99 -7.39 0.20
N LYS A 112 20.66 -7.36 1.49
CA LYS A 112 21.06 -8.36 2.49
C LYS A 112 19.87 -8.94 3.25
N LEU A 113 18.74 -8.24 3.29
CA LEU A 113 17.54 -8.70 3.98
C LEU A 113 17.02 -9.99 3.36
N PRO A 114 16.70 -11.00 4.20
CA PRO A 114 15.82 -12.11 3.81
C PRO A 114 14.42 -11.62 3.42
N SER A 115 13.63 -12.52 2.83
CA SER A 115 12.29 -12.23 2.31
C SER A 115 11.36 -11.57 3.31
N GLU A 116 11.21 -12.13 4.50
CA GLU A 116 10.24 -11.71 5.51
C GLU A 116 10.49 -10.28 6.00
N PRO A 117 11.70 -9.92 6.50
CA PRO A 117 11.99 -8.55 6.88
C PRO A 117 12.02 -7.60 5.66
N LEU A 118 12.34 -8.08 4.46
CA LEU A 118 12.22 -7.28 3.23
C LEU A 118 10.77 -6.87 2.97
N TYR A 119 9.84 -7.84 2.92
CA TYR A 119 8.42 -7.56 2.70
C TYR A 119 7.81 -6.70 3.82
N ALA A 120 8.19 -6.93 5.08
CA ALA A 120 7.78 -6.08 6.20
C ALA A 120 8.25 -4.62 6.00
N THR A 121 9.49 -4.43 5.55
CA THR A 121 10.05 -3.11 5.27
C THR A 121 9.33 -2.43 4.09
N LEU A 122 9.14 -3.14 2.97
CA LEU A 122 8.46 -2.60 1.79
C LEU A 122 7.00 -2.23 2.11
N GLY A 123 6.30 -3.08 2.86
CA GLY A 123 4.94 -2.81 3.33
C GLY A 123 4.86 -1.63 4.31
N ALA A 124 5.90 -1.37 5.11
CA ALA A 124 5.95 -0.17 5.94
C ALA A 124 6.23 1.09 5.10
N LEU A 125 7.16 1.00 4.13
CA LEU A 125 7.58 2.12 3.29
C LEU A 125 6.49 2.60 2.34
N GLU A 126 5.54 1.74 1.94
CA GLU A 126 4.42 2.18 1.12
C GLU A 126 3.64 3.32 1.81
N HIS A 127 3.66 3.41 3.14
CA HIS A 127 2.98 4.42 3.93
C HIS A 127 3.83 5.66 4.27
N THR A 128 5.07 5.76 3.79
CA THR A 128 5.98 6.85 4.14
C THR A 128 6.47 7.60 2.91
N GLN A 129 6.69 8.92 3.02
CA GLN A 129 7.46 9.67 2.04
C GLN A 129 8.94 9.26 2.07
N ILE A 130 9.49 8.88 0.93
CA ILE A 130 10.86 8.37 0.83
C ILE A 130 11.76 9.35 0.09
N ASN A 131 12.99 9.51 0.55
CA ASN A 131 13.97 10.37 -0.13
C ASN A 131 14.51 9.71 -1.40
N ASP A 132 15.04 10.54 -2.31
CA ASP A 132 15.56 10.11 -3.62
C ASP A 132 16.57 8.96 -3.53
N LYS A 133 17.45 8.98 -2.53
CA LYS A 133 18.48 7.94 -2.37
C LYS A 133 17.88 6.58 -2.04
N LEU A 134 16.81 6.56 -1.24
CA LEU A 134 16.08 5.34 -0.90
C LEU A 134 15.21 4.90 -2.09
N ALA A 135 14.52 5.84 -2.73
CA ALA A 135 13.71 5.61 -3.91
C ALA A 135 14.53 5.02 -5.07
N GLN A 136 15.72 5.56 -5.35
CA GLN A 136 16.64 5.03 -6.36
C GLN A 136 17.06 3.58 -6.06
N ARG A 137 17.25 3.21 -4.79
CA ARG A 137 17.56 1.82 -4.43
C ARG A 137 16.36 0.90 -4.68
N LEU A 138 15.15 1.34 -4.38
CA LEU A 138 13.93 0.57 -4.70
C LEU A 138 13.71 0.48 -6.21
N GLN A 139 13.99 1.55 -6.95
CA GLN A 139 13.98 1.55 -8.41
C GLN A 139 14.99 0.53 -8.97
N GLU A 140 16.25 0.54 -8.51
CA GLU A 140 17.27 -0.45 -8.91
C GLU A 140 16.77 -1.89 -8.70
N MET A 141 16.12 -2.15 -7.55
CA MET A 141 15.55 -3.47 -7.26
C MET A 141 14.40 -3.82 -8.22
N ALA A 142 13.51 -2.87 -8.49
CA ALA A 142 12.40 -3.08 -9.42
C ALA A 142 12.90 -3.33 -10.85
N GLU A 143 13.92 -2.58 -11.28
CA GLU A 143 14.55 -2.75 -12.58
C GLU A 143 15.25 -4.11 -12.71
N ASN A 144 15.81 -4.66 -11.63
CA ASN A 144 16.35 -6.02 -11.65
C ASN A 144 15.25 -7.06 -11.89
N GLU A 145 14.10 -6.93 -11.23
CA GLU A 145 12.95 -7.81 -11.47
C GLU A 145 12.40 -7.63 -12.89
N ILE A 146 12.22 -6.38 -13.35
CA ILE A 146 11.72 -6.06 -14.70
C ILE A 146 12.59 -6.71 -15.79
N ASN A 147 13.91 -6.70 -15.61
CA ASN A 147 14.87 -7.23 -16.58
C ASN A 147 15.18 -8.72 -16.37
N SER A 148 14.61 -9.37 -15.35
CA SER A 148 14.81 -10.78 -15.06
C SER A 148 14.08 -11.67 -16.07
N ASP A 149 14.73 -12.77 -16.46
CA ASP A 149 14.10 -13.84 -17.24
C ASP A 149 13.02 -14.58 -16.44
N GLU A 150 13.01 -14.48 -15.11
CA GLU A 150 12.02 -15.03 -14.18
C GLU A 150 11.73 -13.99 -13.09
N PRO A 151 10.87 -12.99 -13.35
CA PRO A 151 10.58 -11.93 -12.39
C PRO A 151 9.73 -12.46 -11.23
N ASP A 152 10.06 -12.05 -10.00
CA ASP A 152 9.14 -12.19 -8.86
C ASP A 152 8.10 -11.06 -8.92
N LEU A 153 6.91 -11.40 -9.39
CA LEU A 153 5.81 -10.46 -9.56
C LEU A 153 5.22 -9.96 -8.23
N PHE A 154 5.36 -10.73 -7.15
CA PHE A 154 4.93 -10.30 -5.82
C PHE A 154 5.91 -9.29 -5.24
N LEU A 155 7.21 -9.51 -5.43
CA LEU A 155 8.24 -8.56 -5.03
C LEU A 155 8.13 -7.28 -5.87
N LEU A 156 7.95 -7.39 -7.18
CA LEU A 156 7.73 -6.25 -8.05
C LEU A 156 6.49 -5.44 -7.62
N SER A 157 5.38 -6.10 -7.27
CA SER A 157 4.21 -5.42 -6.71
C SER A 157 4.53 -4.69 -5.39
N ALA A 158 5.27 -5.32 -4.47
CA ALA A 158 5.71 -4.69 -3.22
C ALA A 158 6.62 -3.48 -3.45
N LEU A 159 7.55 -3.56 -4.41
CA LEU A 159 8.44 -2.45 -4.78
C LEU A 159 7.66 -1.27 -5.40
N VAL A 160 6.73 -1.54 -6.31
CA VAL A 160 5.86 -0.51 -6.91
C VAL A 160 5.03 0.20 -5.83
N ARG A 161 4.51 -0.53 -4.84
CA ARG A 161 3.77 0.06 -3.71
C ARG A 161 4.68 0.89 -2.81
N ALA A 162 5.87 0.38 -2.46
CA ALA A 162 6.86 1.09 -1.64
C ALA A 162 7.34 2.40 -2.29
N LEU A 163 7.39 2.46 -3.63
CA LEU A 163 7.72 3.68 -4.39
C LEU A 163 6.60 4.74 -4.42
N SER A 164 5.42 4.48 -3.84
CA SER A 164 4.30 5.43 -3.87
C SER A 164 4.58 6.75 -3.15
N GLY A 165 5.52 6.77 -2.20
CA GLY A 165 5.97 7.98 -1.50
C GLY A 165 7.23 8.62 -2.08
N ALA A 166 7.67 8.22 -3.27
CA ALA A 166 8.82 8.82 -3.95
C ALA A 166 8.42 9.98 -4.87
N GLU A 167 9.42 10.72 -5.36
CA GLU A 167 9.24 11.70 -6.43
C GLU A 167 8.58 11.06 -7.67
N PRO A 168 7.56 11.70 -8.28
CA PRO A 168 6.81 11.11 -9.40
C PRO A 168 7.68 10.69 -10.59
N SER A 169 8.82 11.35 -10.82
CA SER A 169 9.75 10.99 -11.89
C SER A 169 10.32 9.58 -11.73
N ILE A 170 10.63 9.16 -10.50
CA ILE A 170 11.16 7.84 -10.18
C ILE A 170 10.03 6.80 -10.28
N THR A 171 8.90 7.06 -9.62
CA THR A 171 7.77 6.12 -9.58
C THR A 171 7.19 5.89 -10.97
N ASN A 172 6.99 6.95 -11.76
CA ASN A 172 6.46 6.84 -13.11
C ASN A 172 7.43 6.14 -14.06
N ALA A 173 8.75 6.26 -13.86
CA ALA A 173 9.73 5.53 -14.67
C ALA A 173 9.58 4.01 -14.50
N VAL A 174 9.43 3.54 -13.26
CA VAL A 174 9.20 2.10 -12.96
C VAL A 174 7.84 1.66 -13.48
N ILE A 175 6.77 2.43 -13.21
CA ILE A 175 5.42 2.09 -13.66
C ILE A 175 5.33 1.99 -15.18
N ASN A 176 5.96 2.91 -15.93
CA ASN A 176 5.97 2.83 -17.38
C ASN A 176 6.68 1.57 -17.89
N GLN A 177 7.78 1.17 -17.28
CA GLN A 177 8.48 -0.07 -17.65
C GLN A 177 7.62 -1.32 -17.37
N VAL A 178 6.96 -1.37 -16.21
CA VAL A 178 6.02 -2.45 -15.86
C VAL A 178 4.87 -2.51 -16.87
N LEU A 179 4.20 -1.39 -17.13
CA LEU A 179 3.05 -1.32 -18.01
C LEU A 179 3.41 -1.47 -19.49
N ALA A 180 4.68 -1.26 -19.88
CA ALA A 180 5.17 -1.55 -21.23
C ALA A 180 5.19 -3.06 -21.54
N SER A 181 5.21 -3.93 -20.52
CA SER A 181 5.27 -5.38 -20.69
C SER A 181 4.02 -6.08 -20.13
N PRO A 182 3.25 -6.82 -20.96
CA PRO A 182 2.12 -7.60 -20.44
C PRO A 182 2.56 -8.68 -19.44
N ARG A 183 3.78 -9.21 -19.60
CA ARG A 183 4.37 -10.20 -18.68
C ARG A 183 4.49 -9.69 -17.25
N LEU A 184 4.79 -8.41 -17.08
CA LEU A 184 4.99 -7.77 -15.77
C LEU A 184 3.68 -7.22 -15.19
N SER A 185 2.65 -7.11 -16.03
CA SER A 185 1.36 -6.52 -15.69
C SER A 185 0.38 -7.55 -15.11
N HIS A 186 0.87 -8.39 -14.19
CA HIS A 186 0.04 -9.35 -13.48
C HIS A 186 -0.98 -8.66 -12.56
N GLN A 187 -2.09 -9.32 -12.26
CA GLN A 187 -3.18 -8.76 -11.44
C GLN A 187 -2.68 -8.17 -10.11
N GLU A 188 -1.75 -8.83 -9.42
CA GLU A 188 -1.18 -8.35 -8.15
C GLU A 188 -0.41 -7.03 -8.28
N VAL A 189 0.27 -6.83 -9.42
CA VAL A 189 1.00 -5.59 -9.69
C VAL A 189 0.01 -4.47 -10.03
N LEU A 190 -1.03 -4.78 -10.81
CA LEU A 190 -2.08 -3.82 -11.17
C LEU A 190 -2.91 -3.40 -9.96
N ILE A 191 -3.25 -4.34 -9.07
CA ILE A 191 -3.94 -4.05 -7.81
C ILE A 191 -3.06 -3.17 -6.92
N GLY A 192 -1.77 -3.49 -6.78
CA GLY A 192 -0.83 -2.68 -6.00
C GLY A 192 -0.70 -1.25 -6.55
N LEU A 193 -0.63 -1.10 -7.87
CA LEU A 193 -0.60 0.20 -8.53
C LEU A 193 -1.89 0.99 -8.28
N ALA A 194 -3.06 0.38 -8.50
CA ALA A 194 -4.35 1.04 -8.29
C ALA A 194 -4.63 1.40 -6.82
N GLY A 195 -4.20 0.55 -5.88
CA GLY A 195 -4.44 0.75 -4.45
C GLY A 195 -3.49 1.76 -3.80
N ARG A 196 -2.25 1.88 -4.30
CA ARG A 196 -1.21 2.67 -3.62
C ARG A 196 -0.53 3.70 -4.52
N SER A 197 -0.11 3.30 -5.71
CA SER A 197 0.62 4.17 -6.65
C SER A 197 -0.31 4.85 -7.66
N TRP A 198 -1.58 5.06 -7.28
CA TRP A 198 -2.64 5.59 -8.15
C TRP A 198 -2.36 7.02 -8.63
N HIS A 199 -1.50 7.78 -7.94
CA HIS A 199 -1.11 9.12 -8.36
C HIS A 199 -0.51 9.13 -9.77
N ALA A 200 0.19 8.06 -10.17
CA ALA A 200 0.71 7.91 -11.53
C ALA A 200 -0.39 7.85 -12.59
N LEU A 201 -1.59 7.38 -12.22
CA LEU A 201 -2.75 7.29 -13.11
C LEU A 201 -3.43 8.65 -13.35
N GLN A 202 -2.93 9.74 -12.76
CA GLN A 202 -3.32 11.09 -13.15
C GLN A 202 -2.78 11.45 -14.55
N ASP A 203 -1.72 10.78 -15.01
CA ASP A 203 -1.27 10.88 -16.40
C ASP A 203 -2.19 10.05 -17.32
N PRO A 204 -2.88 10.67 -18.29
CA PRO A 204 -3.80 9.95 -19.17
C PRO A 204 -3.13 8.84 -20.00
N ALA A 205 -1.85 8.96 -20.35
CA ALA A 205 -1.12 7.95 -21.09
C ALA A 205 -0.88 6.70 -20.21
N ILE A 206 -0.46 6.92 -18.96
CA ILE A 206 -0.27 5.84 -17.98
C ILE A 206 -1.61 5.18 -17.67
N ALA A 207 -2.68 5.96 -17.44
CA ALA A 207 -4.02 5.45 -17.18
C ALA A 207 -4.56 4.60 -18.32
N LYS A 208 -4.40 5.04 -19.57
CA LYS A 208 -4.80 4.27 -20.75
C LYS A 208 -4.04 2.94 -20.84
N GLN A 209 -2.73 2.97 -20.63
CA GLN A 209 -1.91 1.77 -20.67
C GLN A 209 -2.26 0.81 -19.52
N PHE A 210 -2.52 1.33 -18.32
CA PHE A 210 -2.99 0.56 -17.17
C PHE A 210 -4.30 -0.17 -17.48
N LEU A 211 -5.31 0.54 -18.02
CA LEU A 211 -6.59 -0.07 -18.39
C LEU A 211 -6.44 -1.14 -19.48
N LEU A 212 -5.56 -0.91 -20.46
CA LEU A 212 -5.24 -1.92 -21.46
C LEU A 212 -4.68 -3.20 -20.81
N ARG A 213 -3.71 -3.06 -19.90
CA ARG A 213 -3.13 -4.20 -19.18
C ARG A 213 -4.15 -4.90 -18.30
N LEU A 214 -5.03 -4.14 -17.66
CA LEU A 214 -6.11 -4.70 -16.86
C LEU A 214 -7.08 -5.51 -17.71
N ALA A 215 -7.47 -5.01 -18.88
CA ALA A 215 -8.32 -5.74 -19.82
C ALA A 215 -7.65 -7.03 -20.33
N GLN A 216 -6.34 -6.98 -20.57
CA GLN A 216 -5.55 -8.13 -21.02
C GLN A 216 -5.43 -9.25 -19.97
N THR A 217 -5.76 -8.99 -18.70
CA THR A 217 -5.85 -10.07 -17.70
C THR A 217 -7.03 -11.03 -17.96
N GLY A 218 -8.02 -10.62 -18.76
CA GLY A 218 -9.24 -11.38 -19.00
C GLY A 218 -10.18 -11.47 -17.79
N ASN A 219 -9.85 -10.81 -16.67
CA ASN A 219 -10.65 -10.81 -15.45
C ASN A 219 -11.60 -9.61 -15.43
N GLN A 220 -12.78 -9.75 -16.04
CA GLN A 220 -13.75 -8.65 -16.13
C GLN A 220 -14.24 -8.17 -14.75
N ASN A 221 -14.34 -9.07 -13.75
CA ASN A 221 -14.76 -8.68 -12.41
C ASN A 221 -13.71 -7.74 -11.78
N LEU A 222 -12.43 -8.10 -11.88
CA LEU A 222 -11.33 -7.25 -11.42
C LEU A 222 -11.29 -5.92 -12.19
N PHE A 223 -11.49 -5.95 -13.52
CA PHE A 223 -11.57 -4.74 -14.33
C PHE A 223 -12.65 -3.78 -13.81
N ASN A 224 -13.86 -4.30 -13.59
CA ASN A 224 -14.99 -3.51 -13.13
C ASN A 224 -14.75 -2.93 -11.73
N GLN A 225 -14.23 -3.74 -10.80
CA GLN A 225 -13.93 -3.32 -9.43
C GLN A 225 -12.89 -2.20 -9.40
N LEU A 226 -11.72 -2.41 -10.03
CA LEU A 226 -10.66 -1.41 -10.02
C LEU A 226 -11.07 -0.14 -10.79
N PHE A 227 -11.80 -0.25 -11.90
CA PHE A 227 -12.30 0.93 -12.60
C PHE A 227 -13.26 1.76 -11.72
N ALA A 228 -14.19 1.09 -11.04
CA ALA A 228 -15.13 1.74 -10.13
C ALA A 228 -14.39 2.44 -8.98
N ASP A 229 -13.45 1.76 -8.32
CA ASP A 229 -12.66 2.31 -7.22
C ASP A 229 -11.83 3.53 -7.67
N LEU A 230 -11.19 3.46 -8.84
CA LEU A 230 -10.38 4.56 -9.37
C LEU A 230 -11.24 5.78 -9.74
N VAL A 231 -12.44 5.60 -10.30
CA VAL A 231 -13.36 6.72 -10.61
C VAL A 231 -13.95 7.37 -9.35
N MET A 232 -13.97 6.66 -8.22
CA MET A 232 -14.35 7.23 -6.92
C MET A 232 -13.31 8.24 -6.42
N ILE A 233 -12.05 8.14 -6.83
CA ILE A 233 -11.00 9.12 -6.52
C ILE A 233 -11.24 10.40 -7.34
N PRO A 234 -11.53 11.56 -6.70
CA PRO A 234 -11.88 12.78 -7.43
C PRO A 234 -10.84 13.22 -8.47
N ALA A 235 -9.54 13.07 -8.14
CA ALA A 235 -8.43 13.44 -9.02
C ALA A 235 -8.36 12.58 -10.29
N LEU A 236 -8.83 11.33 -10.25
CA LEU A 236 -8.76 10.41 -11.38
C LEU A 236 -10.02 10.45 -12.25
N ARG A 237 -11.15 10.95 -11.73
CA ARG A 237 -12.42 10.96 -12.46
C ARG A 237 -12.33 11.69 -13.82
N MET A 238 -11.61 12.80 -13.85
CA MET A 238 -11.39 13.60 -15.07
C MET A 238 -10.46 12.91 -16.08
N VAL A 239 -9.73 11.88 -15.65
CA VAL A 239 -8.84 11.07 -16.51
C VAL A 239 -9.57 9.81 -16.99
N PHE A 240 -10.25 9.10 -16.10
CA PHE A 240 -10.84 7.80 -16.39
C PHE A 240 -12.19 7.88 -17.14
N LEU A 241 -13.06 8.85 -16.81
CA LEU A 241 -14.36 8.94 -17.48
C LEU A 241 -14.24 9.23 -18.99
N PRO A 242 -13.35 10.13 -19.46
CA PRO A 242 -13.15 10.32 -20.90
C PRO A 242 -12.66 9.06 -21.62
N LEU A 243 -11.90 8.18 -20.94
CA LEU A 243 -11.37 6.95 -21.53
C LEU A 243 -12.48 5.96 -21.92
N LEU A 244 -13.66 6.02 -21.27
CA LEU A 244 -14.84 5.23 -21.64
C LEU A 244 -15.28 5.44 -23.09
N ASN A 245 -15.05 6.64 -23.64
CA ASN A 245 -15.48 7.05 -24.98
C ASN A 245 -14.31 7.20 -25.96
N SER A 246 -13.10 6.80 -25.55
CA SER A 246 -11.95 6.80 -26.44
C SER A 246 -12.07 5.68 -27.49
N ASN A 247 -11.22 5.68 -28.52
CA ASN A 247 -11.04 4.52 -29.41
C ASN A 247 -9.84 3.69 -28.90
N PRO A 248 -10.06 2.76 -27.95
CA PRO A 248 -9.00 1.93 -27.40
C PRO A 248 -8.67 0.73 -28.32
N SER A 249 -7.69 -0.09 -27.91
CA SER A 249 -7.47 -1.39 -28.57
C SER A 249 -8.71 -2.29 -28.43
N PRO A 250 -8.85 -3.35 -29.25
CA PRO A 250 -9.99 -4.26 -29.20
C PRO A 250 -10.27 -4.85 -27.81
N GLU A 251 -9.22 -5.23 -27.07
CA GLU A 251 -9.33 -5.84 -25.74
C GLU A 251 -9.92 -4.85 -24.73
N LEU A 252 -9.41 -3.62 -24.71
CA LEU A 252 -9.92 -2.58 -23.84
C LEU A 252 -11.30 -2.09 -24.28
N ALA A 253 -11.60 -2.05 -25.58
CA ALA A 253 -12.94 -1.73 -26.07
C ALA A 253 -13.97 -2.73 -25.53
N ASN A 254 -13.68 -4.03 -25.61
CA ASN A 254 -14.56 -5.08 -25.12
C ASN A 254 -14.78 -4.95 -23.60
N ALA A 255 -13.70 -4.80 -22.82
CA ALA A 255 -13.81 -4.65 -21.37
C ALA A 255 -14.64 -3.42 -20.94
N LEU A 256 -14.52 -2.31 -21.67
CA LEU A 256 -15.32 -1.09 -21.43
C LEU A 256 -16.80 -1.27 -21.80
N ILE A 257 -17.09 -1.99 -22.89
CA ILE A 257 -18.48 -2.31 -23.28
C ILE A 257 -19.13 -3.18 -22.20
N GLU A 258 -18.44 -4.22 -21.74
CA GLU A 258 -18.94 -5.11 -20.68
C GLU A 258 -19.18 -4.34 -19.35
N LEU A 259 -18.27 -3.43 -18.99
CA LEU A 259 -18.45 -2.53 -17.84
C LEU A 259 -19.74 -1.69 -17.96
N GLN A 260 -19.98 -1.08 -19.13
CA GLN A 260 -21.17 -0.27 -19.38
C GLN A 260 -22.47 -1.10 -19.32
N GLN A 261 -22.43 -2.34 -19.81
CA GLN A 261 -23.58 -3.25 -19.75
C GLN A 261 -23.88 -3.70 -18.32
N ALA A 262 -22.85 -3.98 -17.52
CA ALA A 262 -23.00 -4.36 -16.12
C ALA A 262 -23.64 -3.22 -15.29
N THR A 263 -23.28 -1.97 -15.58
CA THR A 263 -23.81 -0.79 -14.87
C THR A 263 -25.26 -0.48 -15.23
N LYS A 264 -25.72 -0.83 -16.45
CA LYS A 264 -27.12 -0.63 -16.87
C LYS A 264 -28.08 -1.71 -16.37
N SER A 265 -27.54 -2.85 -15.96
CA SER A 265 -28.32 -4.01 -15.47
C SER A 265 -28.59 -3.96 -13.96
N GLN A 266 -28.07 -2.96 -13.25
CA GLN A 266 -28.27 -2.69 -11.83
C GLN A 266 -29.18 -1.47 -11.64
#